data_AF-A0A7W0V8P7-F1
#
_entry.id   AF-A0A7W0V8P7-F1
#
_cell.length_a   1.000
_cell.length_b   1.000
_cell.length_c   1.000
_cell.angle_alpha   90.00
_cell.angle_beta   90.00
_cell.angle_gamma   90.00
#
_symmetry.space_group_name_H-M   'P 1'
#
loop_
_entity.id
_entity.type
_entity.pdbx_description
1 polymer ?
#
loop_
_entity_poly.entity_id
_entity_poly.type
_entity_poly.pdbx_seq_one_letter_code
_entity_poly.pdbx_strand_id
1 'polypeptide(L)'
;MTTHSWTTEDMARRAAKEIPEGSIVNLGIGLPTQVADYLAEGHAWLHSENGLLGTGPFPYEGDEDPNLINAGKQTVTVLPGGSTFDSAFSFAMIRGGHVDVAILGAMQVSAGGDLANWAVPNGKVMGIGGAMDLASGCRRVIAMMQHVTKKGEHKLVQRCDYPLTA
;
A
#
# COMPACT_ATOMS: atom_id res chain seq x y z
N MET A 1 4.04 25.14 -21.50
CA MET A 1 3.15 24.85 -20.36
C MET A 1 3.88 23.88 -19.45
N THR A 2 4.42 24.35 -18.32
CA THR A 2 4.94 23.47 -17.27
C THR A 2 3.74 22.91 -16.52
N THR A 3 3.27 21.73 -16.91
CA THR A 3 2.29 21.00 -16.11
C THR A 3 3.00 20.58 -14.82
N HIS A 4 2.66 21.24 -13.72
CA HIS A 4 3.12 20.81 -12.40
C HIS A 4 2.49 19.46 -12.09
N SER A 5 3.27 18.38 -12.27
CA SER A 5 2.90 17.05 -11.76
C SER A 5 2.74 17.14 -10.25
N TRP A 6 1.78 16.40 -9.70
CA TRP A 6 1.58 16.31 -8.27
C TRP A 6 2.85 15.85 -7.57
N THR A 7 3.15 16.46 -6.42
CA THR A 7 4.15 15.95 -5.50
C THR A 7 3.67 14.63 -4.87
N THR A 8 4.56 13.91 -4.20
CA THR A 8 4.15 12.72 -3.44
C THR A 8 3.14 13.08 -2.35
N GLU A 9 3.33 14.22 -1.68
CA GLU A 9 2.41 14.72 -0.67
C GLU A 9 1.02 15.01 -1.23
N ASP A 10 0.94 15.66 -2.41
CA ASP A 10 -0.34 15.93 -3.08
C ASP A 10 -1.09 14.63 -3.41
N MET A 11 -0.38 13.63 -3.95
CA MET A 11 -0.95 12.31 -4.21
C MET A 11 -1.42 11.63 -2.92
N ALA A 12 -0.63 11.69 -1.84
CA ALA A 12 -0.95 11.03 -0.58
C ALA A 12 -2.17 11.69 0.10
N ARG A 13 -2.22 13.03 0.13
CA ARG A 13 -3.40 13.79 0.60
C ARG A 13 -4.64 13.47 -0.22
N ARG A 14 -4.50 13.29 -1.54
CA ARG A 14 -5.63 12.90 -2.39
C ARG A 14 -6.08 11.47 -2.10
N ALA A 15 -5.14 10.53 -1.95
CA ALA A 15 -5.43 9.13 -1.68
C ALA A 15 -6.05 8.92 -0.28
N ALA A 16 -5.65 9.69 0.72
CA ALA A 16 -6.27 9.68 2.05
C ALA A 16 -7.78 9.95 2.00
N LYS A 17 -8.24 10.83 1.09
CA LYS A 17 -9.67 11.14 0.90
C LYS A 17 -10.47 9.98 0.30
N GLU A 18 -9.83 8.95 -0.22
CA GLU A 18 -10.51 7.75 -0.74
C GLU A 18 -10.77 6.70 0.34
N ILE A 19 -10.24 6.89 1.55
CA ILE A 19 -10.38 5.98 2.68
C ILE A 19 -11.63 6.34 3.48
N PRO A 20 -12.66 5.46 3.52
CA PRO A 20 -13.82 5.66 4.38
C PRO A 20 -13.44 5.60 5.86
N GLU A 21 -14.14 6.37 6.69
CA GLU A 21 -13.97 6.31 8.14
C GLU A 21 -14.31 4.91 8.68
N GLY A 22 -13.51 4.44 9.64
CA GLY A 22 -13.65 3.12 10.28
C GLY A 22 -13.17 1.93 9.43
N SER A 23 -12.65 2.16 8.23
CA SER A 23 -12.20 1.09 7.34
C SER A 23 -10.92 0.41 7.80
N ILE A 24 -10.74 -0.86 7.39
CA ILE A 24 -9.47 -1.58 7.49
C ILE A 24 -8.66 -1.34 6.21
N VAL A 25 -7.49 -0.73 6.36
CA VAL A 25 -6.67 -0.27 5.24
C VAL A 25 -5.31 -0.94 5.26
N ASN A 26 -4.87 -1.44 4.11
CA ASN A 26 -3.49 -1.86 3.91
C ASN A 26 -2.78 -0.88 2.96
N LEU A 27 -1.59 -0.43 3.37
CA LEU A 27 -0.77 0.50 2.60
C LEU A 27 0.51 -0.23 2.15
N GLY A 28 0.68 -0.37 0.83
CA GLY A 28 1.88 -0.93 0.26
C GLY A 28 3.12 -0.07 0.53
N ILE A 29 4.29 -0.70 0.59
CA ILE A 29 5.56 -0.01 0.86
C ILE A 29 5.84 1.08 -0.19
N GLY A 30 6.41 2.21 0.23
CA GLY A 30 6.88 3.28 -0.66
C GLY A 30 5.93 4.48 -0.68
N LEU A 31 5.44 4.87 -1.86
CA LEU A 31 4.51 6.01 -1.97
C LEU A 31 3.25 5.85 -1.09
N PRO A 32 2.60 4.67 -1.03
CA PRO A 32 1.36 4.53 -0.28
C PRO A 32 1.52 4.67 1.25
N THR A 33 2.69 4.39 1.84
CA THR A 33 2.86 4.51 3.30
C THR A 33 2.67 5.95 3.78
N GLN A 34 2.97 6.95 2.93
CA GLN A 34 2.75 8.37 3.26
C GLN A 34 1.27 8.74 3.39
N VAL A 35 0.34 7.89 2.94
CA VAL A 35 -1.09 8.15 3.11
C VAL A 35 -1.47 8.18 4.60
N ALA A 36 -0.80 7.39 5.44
CA ALA A 36 -1.05 7.34 6.88
C ALA A 36 -0.87 8.72 7.56
N ASP A 37 0.12 9.51 7.10
CA ASP A 37 0.44 10.83 7.67
C ASP A 37 -0.67 11.88 7.42
N TYR A 38 -1.62 11.58 6.54
CA TYR A 38 -2.73 12.47 6.18
C TYR A 38 -4.09 11.97 6.64
N LEU A 39 -4.13 10.89 7.44
CA LEU A 39 -5.33 10.42 8.11
C LEU A 39 -5.47 11.09 9.47
N ALA A 40 -6.70 11.44 9.83
CA ALA A 40 -6.99 11.85 11.20
C ALA A 40 -6.81 10.63 12.14
N GLU A 41 -6.43 10.89 13.38
CA GLU A 41 -6.34 9.85 14.40
C GLU A 41 -7.67 9.12 14.54
N GLY A 42 -7.63 7.78 14.57
CA GLY A 42 -8.83 6.94 14.65
C GLY A 42 -9.66 6.85 13.36
N HIS A 43 -9.26 7.52 12.26
CA HIS A 43 -10.02 7.48 11.00
C HIS A 43 -10.07 6.09 10.36
N ALA A 44 -9.01 5.30 10.47
CA ALA A 44 -8.94 3.96 9.88
C ALA A 44 -8.00 3.04 10.67
N TRP A 45 -8.22 1.72 10.55
CA TRP A 45 -7.35 0.70 11.12
C TRP A 45 -6.30 0.26 10.10
N LEU A 46 -5.03 0.54 10.39
CA LEU A 46 -3.93 0.14 9.52
C LEU A 46 -3.54 -1.33 9.71
N HIS A 47 -3.75 -2.13 8.68
CA HIS A 47 -3.40 -3.55 8.58
C HIS A 47 -1.99 -3.74 8.00
N SER A 48 -1.16 -4.53 8.68
CA SER A 48 0.15 -4.98 8.20
C SER A 48 0.11 -6.48 7.89
N GLU A 49 0.52 -6.85 6.68
CA GLU A 49 0.45 -8.23 6.16
C GLU A 49 1.27 -9.24 6.98
N ASN A 50 2.24 -8.77 7.77
CA ASN A 50 3.03 -9.60 8.68
C ASN A 50 2.35 -9.88 10.03
N GLY A 51 1.06 -9.54 10.20
CA GLY A 51 0.27 -10.01 11.34
C GLY A 51 -0.12 -8.95 12.36
N LEU A 52 -0.46 -7.75 11.93
CA LEU A 52 -0.82 -6.63 12.81
C LEU A 52 -2.04 -5.87 12.28
N LEU A 53 -2.99 -5.55 13.15
CA LEU A 53 -4.06 -4.59 12.90
C LEU A 53 -3.98 -3.46 13.92
N GLY A 54 -4.10 -2.22 13.46
CA GLY A 54 -3.93 -1.03 14.30
C GLY A 54 -2.47 -0.61 14.43
N THR A 55 -1.71 -0.67 13.33
CA THR A 55 -0.35 -0.11 13.29
C THR A 55 -0.38 1.36 13.70
N GLY A 56 0.43 1.73 14.70
CA GLY A 56 0.62 3.10 15.16
C GLY A 56 1.82 3.79 14.51
N PRO A 57 2.20 4.99 15.01
CA PRO A 57 3.38 5.70 14.54
C PRO A 57 4.69 4.95 14.86
N PHE A 58 5.79 5.43 14.31
CA PHE A 58 7.13 5.00 14.71
C PHE A 58 7.35 5.23 16.22
N PRO A 59 8.07 4.33 16.92
CA PRO A 59 8.42 4.52 18.33
C PRO A 59 9.36 5.72 18.50
N TYR A 60 9.41 6.27 19.71
CA TYR A 60 10.46 7.21 20.08
C TYR A 60 11.81 6.49 20.19
N GLU A 61 12.90 7.26 20.10
CA GLU A 61 14.25 6.73 20.27
C GLU A 61 14.41 6.07 21.65
N GLY A 62 14.78 4.79 21.67
CA GLY A 62 14.92 3.96 22.86
C GLY A 62 13.71 3.07 23.18
N ASP A 63 12.55 3.31 22.55
CA ASP A 63 11.32 2.52 22.72
C ASP A 63 11.12 1.48 21.60
N GLU A 64 12.15 1.23 20.77
CA GLU A 64 12.07 0.28 19.67
C GLU A 64 11.94 -1.17 20.15
N ASP A 65 10.88 -1.87 19.71
CA ASP A 65 10.74 -3.32 19.88
C ASP A 65 11.01 -4.04 18.55
N PRO A 66 12.07 -4.86 18.45
CA PRO A 66 12.38 -5.59 17.21
C PRO A 66 11.31 -6.63 16.82
N ASN A 67 10.40 -6.99 17.72
CA ASN A 67 9.26 -7.88 17.43
C ASN A 67 8.06 -7.14 16.84
N LEU A 68 8.02 -5.80 16.93
CA LEU A 68 6.94 -4.97 16.41
C LEU A 68 7.42 -4.20 15.19
N ILE A 69 7.26 -4.82 14.03
CA ILE A 69 7.64 -4.23 12.74
C ILE A 69 6.47 -4.18 11.77
N ASN A 70 6.48 -3.23 10.85
CA ASN A 70 5.55 -3.21 9.72
C ASN A 70 6.06 -4.11 8.55
N ALA A 71 5.25 -4.24 7.50
CA ALA A 71 5.61 -4.96 6.28
C ALA A 71 6.96 -4.49 5.66
N GLY A 72 7.26 -3.20 5.80
CA GLY A 72 8.49 -2.54 5.38
C GLY A 72 9.72 -2.77 6.26
N LYS A 73 9.61 -3.61 7.30
CA LYS A 73 10.70 -3.96 8.24
C LYS A 73 11.17 -2.78 9.10
N GLN A 74 10.30 -1.81 9.34
CA GLN A 74 10.54 -0.70 10.25
C GLN A 74 9.82 -0.97 11.57
N THR A 75 10.44 -0.61 12.70
CA THR A 75 9.83 -0.74 14.03
C THR A 75 8.63 0.21 14.15
N VAL A 76 7.54 -0.25 14.74
CA VAL A 76 6.28 0.49 14.86
C VAL A 76 5.65 0.27 16.22
N THR A 77 4.71 1.13 16.59
CA THR A 77 3.85 0.94 17.76
C THR A 77 2.52 0.30 17.38
N VAL A 78 1.73 -0.08 18.39
CA VAL A 78 0.36 -0.59 18.21
C VAL A 78 -0.61 0.37 18.90
N LEU A 79 -1.64 0.81 18.19
CA LEU A 79 -2.67 1.68 18.75
C LEU A 79 -3.54 0.93 19.78
N PRO A 80 -4.15 1.63 20.75
CA PRO A 80 -5.13 1.02 21.65
C PRO A 80 -6.25 0.30 20.87
N GLY A 81 -6.52 -0.95 21.23
CA GLY A 81 -7.48 -1.81 20.51
C GLY A 81 -6.90 -2.56 19.31
N GLY A 82 -5.62 -2.35 18.97
CA GLY A 82 -4.91 -3.14 17.98
C GLY A 82 -4.69 -4.60 18.41
N SER A 83 -4.38 -5.45 17.44
CA SER A 83 -4.23 -6.89 17.64
C SER A 83 -3.14 -7.48 16.76
N THR A 84 -2.45 -8.51 17.24
CA THR A 84 -1.52 -9.32 16.45
C THR A 84 -2.09 -10.69 16.13
N PHE A 85 -1.64 -11.28 15.02
CA PHE A 85 -2.08 -12.58 14.54
C PHE A 85 -1.01 -13.20 13.65
N ASP A 86 -1.11 -14.51 13.39
CA ASP A 86 -0.16 -15.18 12.49
C ASP A 86 -0.37 -14.78 11.01
N SER A 87 0.61 -15.12 10.17
CA SER A 87 0.55 -14.80 8.74
C SER A 87 -0.60 -15.50 8.02
N ALA A 88 -1.00 -16.72 8.44
CA ALA A 88 -2.09 -17.42 7.80
C ALA A 88 -3.42 -16.69 8.02
N PHE A 89 -3.65 -16.18 9.23
CA PHE A 89 -4.81 -15.37 9.57
C PHE A 89 -4.79 -14.01 8.88
N SER A 90 -3.63 -13.34 8.85
CA SER A 90 -3.42 -12.08 8.11
C SER A 90 -3.85 -12.20 6.64
N PHE A 91 -3.34 -13.23 5.95
CA PHE A 91 -3.71 -13.46 4.57
C PHE A 91 -5.14 -14.01 4.40
N ALA A 92 -5.72 -14.65 5.42
CA ALA A 92 -7.14 -14.99 5.42
C ALA A 92 -8.03 -13.73 5.52
N MET A 93 -7.64 -12.72 6.30
CA MET A 93 -8.31 -11.42 6.33
C MET A 93 -8.26 -10.73 4.95
N ILE A 94 -7.08 -10.72 4.33
CA ILE A 94 -6.89 -10.14 2.99
C ILE A 94 -7.74 -10.89 1.96
N ARG A 95 -7.52 -12.19 1.77
CA ARG A 95 -8.20 -12.99 0.73
C ARG A 95 -9.70 -13.18 0.99
N GLY A 96 -10.13 -13.09 2.24
CA GLY A 96 -11.54 -13.11 2.63
C GLY A 96 -12.27 -11.79 2.41
N GLY A 97 -11.60 -10.74 1.92
CA GLY A 97 -12.21 -9.44 1.71
C GLY A 97 -12.60 -8.73 3.01
N HIS A 98 -11.85 -8.97 4.08
CA HIS A 98 -12.00 -8.25 5.35
C HIS A 98 -11.12 -6.99 5.43
N VAL A 99 -10.20 -6.82 4.48
CA VAL A 99 -9.49 -5.55 4.27
C VAL A 99 -10.27 -4.74 3.23
N ASP A 100 -10.76 -3.57 3.63
CA ASP A 100 -11.66 -2.75 2.80
C ASP A 100 -10.91 -2.06 1.66
N VAL A 101 -9.75 -1.49 1.95
CA VAL A 101 -8.97 -0.71 0.98
C VAL A 101 -7.51 -1.15 1.00
N ALA A 102 -6.96 -1.48 -0.17
CA ALA A 102 -5.52 -1.58 -0.39
C ALA A 102 -5.05 -0.41 -1.26
N ILE A 103 -4.03 0.32 -0.80
CA ILE A 103 -3.36 1.34 -1.61
C ILE A 103 -1.98 0.82 -1.98
N LEU A 104 -1.74 0.57 -3.27
CA LEU A 104 -0.54 -0.07 -3.77
C LEU A 104 0.23 0.87 -4.72
N GLY A 105 1.55 0.76 -4.70
CA GLY A 105 2.37 1.33 -5.76
C GLY A 105 2.13 0.58 -7.08
N ALA A 106 2.30 1.27 -8.20
CA ALA A 106 2.19 0.67 -9.54
C ALA A 106 3.35 1.10 -10.45
N MET A 107 3.82 0.16 -11.28
CA MET A 107 4.74 0.41 -12.39
C MET A 107 3.96 0.62 -13.69
N GLN A 108 2.92 -0.16 -13.91
CA GLN A 108 1.91 0.06 -14.95
C GLN A 108 0.52 -0.26 -14.42
N VAL A 109 -0.48 0.42 -15.00
CA VAL A 109 -1.90 0.07 -14.86
C VAL A 109 -2.52 0.07 -16.25
N SER A 110 -3.21 -1.01 -16.62
CA SER A 110 -3.87 -1.11 -17.92
C SER A 110 -5.23 -0.41 -17.93
N ALA A 111 -5.78 -0.15 -19.12
CA ALA A 111 -7.14 0.36 -19.29
C ALA A 111 -8.22 -0.61 -18.75
N GLY A 112 -7.90 -1.91 -18.68
CA GLY A 112 -8.76 -2.94 -18.09
C GLY A 112 -8.65 -3.04 -16.58
N GLY A 113 -7.72 -2.30 -15.95
CA GLY A 113 -7.46 -2.35 -14.51
C GLY A 113 -6.35 -3.31 -14.10
N ASP A 114 -5.64 -3.95 -15.05
CA ASP A 114 -4.53 -4.85 -14.71
C ASP A 114 -3.44 -4.06 -14.00
N LEU A 115 -2.93 -4.60 -12.90
CA LEU A 115 -1.88 -3.98 -12.10
C LEU A 115 -0.55 -4.69 -12.35
N ALA A 116 0.52 -3.94 -12.61
CA ALA A 116 1.89 -4.48 -12.62
C ALA A 116 2.77 -3.67 -11.67
N ASN A 117 3.34 -4.30 -10.64
CA ASN A 117 4.11 -3.57 -9.62
C ASN A 117 5.30 -4.31 -8.98
N TRP A 118 5.66 -5.51 -9.44
CA TRP A 118 6.67 -6.34 -8.74
C TRP A 118 7.95 -6.61 -9.54
N ALA A 119 7.93 -6.45 -10.87
CA ALA A 119 9.09 -6.65 -11.72
C ALA A 119 9.05 -5.79 -12.98
N VAL A 120 10.24 -5.42 -13.47
CA VAL A 120 10.44 -4.85 -14.80
C VAL A 120 11.12 -5.91 -15.68
N PRO A 121 10.59 -6.23 -16.88
CA PRO A 121 11.23 -7.18 -17.79
C PRO A 121 12.70 -6.82 -18.05
N ASN A 122 13.60 -7.79 -17.92
CA ASN A 122 15.05 -7.62 -18.08
C ASN A 122 15.67 -6.53 -17.17
N GLY A 123 14.98 -6.18 -16.08
CA GLY A 123 15.35 -5.11 -15.18
C GLY A 123 15.25 -5.52 -13.73
N LYS A 124 14.79 -4.60 -12.89
CA LYS A 124 14.72 -4.79 -11.44
C LYS A 124 13.55 -5.69 -11.07
N VAL A 125 13.83 -6.70 -10.24
CA VAL A 125 12.82 -7.53 -9.56
C VAL A 125 12.73 -7.07 -8.10
N MET A 126 11.56 -6.63 -7.66
CA MET A 126 11.31 -6.18 -6.28
C MET A 126 10.79 -7.30 -5.38
N GLY A 127 10.35 -8.42 -5.99
CA GLY A 127 9.64 -9.49 -5.30
C GLY A 127 8.14 -9.18 -5.18
N ILE A 128 7.32 -10.23 -5.16
CA ILE A 128 5.86 -10.07 -5.18
C ILE A 128 5.27 -9.71 -3.80
N GLY A 129 5.87 -10.22 -2.71
CA GLY A 129 5.34 -10.04 -1.36
C GLY A 129 3.87 -10.45 -1.26
N GLY A 130 3.08 -9.74 -0.45
CA GLY A 130 1.62 -9.90 -0.39
C GLY A 130 0.84 -9.18 -1.49
N ALA A 131 1.49 -8.62 -2.53
CA ALA A 131 0.82 -7.73 -3.48
C ALA A 131 -0.30 -8.43 -4.29
N MET A 132 -0.13 -9.70 -4.66
CA MET A 132 -1.18 -10.47 -5.37
C MET A 132 -2.40 -10.70 -4.46
N ASP A 133 -2.18 -11.11 -3.22
CA ASP A 133 -3.26 -11.31 -2.26
C ASP A 133 -4.02 -10.01 -2.00
N LEU A 134 -3.31 -8.89 -1.81
CA LEU A 134 -3.93 -7.58 -1.61
C LEU A 134 -4.73 -7.13 -2.83
N ALA A 135 -4.15 -7.24 -4.03
CA ALA A 135 -4.79 -6.80 -5.25
C ALA A 135 -6.03 -7.63 -5.63
N SER A 136 -6.06 -8.92 -5.25
CA SER A 136 -7.18 -9.82 -5.55
C SER A 136 -8.19 -9.98 -4.41
N GLY A 137 -7.76 -9.81 -3.15
CA GLY A 137 -8.57 -10.07 -1.97
C GLY A 137 -9.26 -8.84 -1.38
N CYS A 138 -8.65 -7.66 -1.48
CA CYS A 138 -9.24 -6.45 -0.88
C CYS A 138 -10.47 -5.98 -1.67
N ARG A 139 -11.45 -5.40 -0.95
CA ARG A 139 -12.71 -4.94 -1.57
C ARG A 139 -12.51 -3.83 -2.59
N ARG A 140 -11.54 -2.95 -2.34
CA ARG A 140 -11.14 -1.86 -3.23
C ARG A 140 -9.64 -1.75 -3.28
N VAL A 141 -9.09 -1.65 -4.49
CA VAL A 141 -7.66 -1.44 -4.73
C VAL A 141 -7.45 -0.08 -5.39
N ILE A 142 -6.52 0.71 -4.86
CA ILE A 142 -6.14 2.02 -5.36
C ILE A 142 -4.67 1.99 -5.73
N ALA A 143 -4.37 2.17 -7.01
CA ALA A 143 -2.99 2.34 -7.47
C ALA A 143 -2.55 3.80 -7.27
N MET A 144 -1.55 4.02 -6.42
CA MET A 144 -0.91 5.31 -6.22
C MET A 144 0.43 5.34 -6.97
N MET A 145 0.50 6.16 -8.02
CA MET A 145 1.71 6.24 -8.84
C MET A 145 1.90 7.60 -9.52
N GLN A 146 3.16 7.94 -9.80
CA GLN A 146 3.48 8.98 -10.78
C GLN A 146 2.92 8.61 -12.15
N HIS A 147 2.46 9.60 -12.91
CA HIS A 147 1.76 9.39 -14.19
C HIS A 147 2.69 8.85 -15.30
N VAL A 148 3.96 9.27 -15.27
CA VAL A 148 5.00 8.85 -16.20
C VAL A 148 6.25 8.38 -15.47
N THR A 149 7.11 7.64 -16.17
CA THR A 149 8.45 7.30 -15.68
C THR A 149 9.36 8.55 -15.66
N LYS A 150 10.54 8.44 -15.04
CA LYS A 150 11.56 9.51 -15.10
C LYS A 150 12.01 9.83 -16.54
N LYS A 151 11.81 8.91 -17.48
CA LYS A 151 12.10 9.08 -18.90
C LYS A 151 10.91 9.62 -19.71
N GLY A 152 9.77 9.86 -19.06
CA GLY A 152 8.55 10.37 -19.70
C GLY A 152 7.64 9.29 -20.30
N GLU A 153 7.93 8.01 -20.09
CA GLU A 153 7.10 6.92 -20.62
C GLU A 153 5.79 6.79 -19.82
N HIS A 154 4.68 6.51 -20.50
CA HIS A 154 3.38 6.35 -19.86
C HIS A 154 3.31 5.12 -18.96
N LYS A 155 2.72 5.29 -17.78
CA LYS A 155 2.44 4.17 -16.86
C LYS A 155 0.98 3.75 -16.87
N LEU A 156 0.07 4.62 -17.34
CA LEU A 156 -1.27 4.23 -17.76
C LEU A 156 -1.19 3.77 -19.22
N VAL A 157 -1.52 2.51 -19.47
CA VAL A 157 -1.31 1.84 -20.77
C VAL A 157 -2.57 1.13 -21.22
N GLN A 158 -2.68 0.80 -22.52
CA GLN A 158 -3.81 -0.03 -22.99
C GLN A 158 -3.71 -1.46 -22.48
N ARG A 159 -2.50 -2.02 -22.43
CA ARG A 159 -2.17 -3.34 -21.90
C ARG A 159 -0.82 -3.27 -21.20
N CYS A 160 -0.71 -3.85 -20.02
CA CYS A 160 0.58 -3.98 -19.35
C CYS A 160 1.50 -4.91 -20.16
N ASP A 161 2.75 -4.51 -20.33
CA ASP A 161 3.83 -5.35 -20.86
C ASP A 161 4.79 -5.81 -19.75
N TYR A 162 4.60 -5.31 -18.53
CA TYR A 162 5.29 -5.80 -17.33
C TYR A 162 4.54 -7.00 -16.73
N PRO A 163 5.22 -7.88 -15.96
CA PRO A 163 4.58 -9.00 -15.30
C PRO A 163 3.44 -8.53 -14.38
N LEU A 164 2.27 -9.12 -14.56
CA LEU A 164 1.06 -8.74 -13.85
C LEU A 164 1.12 -9.16 -12.37
N THR A 165 0.41 -8.39 -11.56
CA THR A 165 0.09 -8.62 -10.16
C THR A 165 -1.33 -9.14 -10.03
N ALA A 166 -2.30 -8.49 -10.68
CA ALA A 166 -3.71 -8.87 -10.75
C ALA A 166 -4.33 -8.32 -12.03
#